data_AF-A0AAV0TBN1-F1
#
_entry.id   AF-A0AAV0TBN1-F1
#
_cell.length_a   1.000
_cell.length_b   1.000
_cell.length_c   1.000
_cell.angle_alpha   90.00
_cell.angle_beta   90.00
_cell.angle_gamma   90.00
#
_symmetry.space_group_name_H-M   'P 1'
#
loop_
_entity.id
_entity.type
_entity.pdbx_description
1 polymer ?
#
loop_
_entity_poly.entity_id
_entity_poly.type
_entity_poly.pdbx_seq_one_letter_code
_entity_poly.pdbx_strand_id
1 'polypeptide(L)'
;MPIIVRTLQYATRSVVDISTPRAQCLSFIAPLIPEGLQEISSVPRMPSWSLQELHQEHNTMESVLTEEKLRELAELCHLHIDDEKLPGLLKDVESIIQCTKTIQNMTINENINDVYAKSDFDDGIVAPLRNDVVTEGDCVDQVMANAAEKSGYYFQVPKVLQN
;
A
#
# COMPACT_ATOMS: atom_id res chain seq x y z
N MET A 1 10.01 -15.08 40.01
CA MET A 1 8.80 -14.31 39.66
C MET A 1 8.27 -14.89 38.34
N PRO A 2 7.15 -15.62 38.36
CA PRO A 2 6.71 -16.39 37.19
C PRO A 2 6.10 -15.50 36.09
N ILE A 3 6.35 -15.94 34.86
CA ILE A 3 5.88 -15.44 33.57
C ILE A 3 4.42 -15.87 33.39
N ILE A 4 3.52 -14.96 33.03
CA ILE A 4 2.15 -15.30 32.62
C ILE A 4 2.04 -15.17 31.11
N VAL A 5 2.12 -16.32 30.44
CA VAL A 5 1.81 -16.49 29.02
C VAL A 5 0.30 -16.74 28.92
N ARG A 6 -0.44 -15.87 28.23
CA ARG A 6 -1.85 -16.13 27.89
C ARG A 6 -1.93 -16.76 26.50
N THR A 7 -2.15 -18.05 26.49
CA THR A 7 -2.50 -18.85 25.31
C THR A 7 -3.94 -18.53 24.90
N LEU A 8 -4.17 -18.10 23.66
CA LEU A 8 -5.50 -18.09 23.06
C LEU A 8 -5.73 -19.45 22.39
N GLN A 9 -6.62 -20.25 22.99
CA GLN A 9 -7.09 -21.51 22.43
C GLN A 9 -8.13 -21.21 21.35
N TYR A 10 -7.86 -21.66 20.13
CA TYR A 10 -8.82 -21.73 19.04
C TYR A 10 -9.84 -22.82 19.34
N ALA A 11 -11.13 -22.47 19.30
CA ALA A 11 -12.23 -23.42 19.34
C ALA A 11 -12.81 -23.59 17.93
N THR A 12 -12.49 -24.72 17.32
CA THR A 12 -13.17 -25.28 16.15
C THR A 12 -14.58 -25.72 16.53
N ARG A 13 -15.60 -25.45 15.70
CA ARG A 13 -16.87 -26.20 15.80
C ARG A 13 -17.54 -26.45 14.46
N SER A 14 -17.43 -27.72 14.09
CA SER A 14 -18.26 -28.57 13.23
C SER A 14 -19.64 -28.08 12.82
N VAL A 15 -19.94 -28.29 11.54
CA VAL A 15 -21.26 -28.34 10.89
C VAL A 15 -22.04 -29.57 11.38
N VAL A 16 -23.31 -29.41 11.77
CA VAL A 16 -24.41 -30.40 11.61
C VAL A 16 -25.78 -29.67 11.59
N ASP A 17 -26.65 -30.16 10.72
CA ASP A 17 -27.94 -29.68 10.21
C ASP A 17 -29.11 -29.34 11.17
N ILE A 18 -29.86 -28.33 10.69
CA ILE A 18 -31.32 -28.18 10.54
C ILE A 18 -32.26 -28.92 11.53
N SER A 19 -32.94 -28.14 12.40
CA SER A 19 -34.35 -28.32 12.77
C SER A 19 -34.86 -27.14 13.62
N THR A 20 -35.77 -26.33 13.07
CA THR A 20 -36.63 -25.39 13.83
C THR A 20 -37.70 -26.20 14.58
N PRO A 21 -38.16 -25.78 15.80
CA PRO A 21 -39.06 -24.63 15.87
C PRO A 21 -39.04 -23.80 17.19
N ARG A 22 -39.70 -22.65 17.08
CA ARG A 22 -40.49 -21.95 18.12
C ARG A 22 -39.75 -21.05 19.12
N ALA A 23 -39.73 -19.78 18.71
CA ALA A 23 -39.66 -18.54 19.48
C ALA A 23 -39.85 -18.65 21.00
N GLN A 24 -38.80 -18.25 21.73
CA GLN A 24 -38.92 -17.55 23.01
C GLN A 24 -38.08 -16.28 22.91
N CYS A 25 -38.76 -15.15 22.69
CA CYS A 25 -38.16 -13.83 22.76
C CYS A 25 -37.72 -13.57 24.20
N LEU A 26 -36.42 -13.65 24.44
CA LEU A 26 -35.83 -12.96 25.58
C LEU A 26 -35.97 -11.46 25.28
N SER A 27 -36.76 -10.78 26.10
CA SER A 27 -36.93 -9.33 26.09
C SER A 27 -35.59 -8.66 26.38
N PHE A 28 -34.81 -8.40 25.33
CA PHE A 28 -33.74 -7.42 25.41
C PHE A 28 -34.41 -6.05 25.48
N ILE A 29 -34.23 -5.39 26.63
CA ILE A 29 -34.51 -3.96 26.75
C ILE A 29 -33.68 -3.28 25.67
N ALA A 30 -34.36 -2.79 24.62
CA ALA A 30 -33.71 -2.04 23.56
C ALA A 30 -33.14 -0.76 24.21
N PRO A 31 -31.82 -0.53 24.16
CA PRO A 31 -31.33 0.80 24.47
C PRO A 31 -32.00 1.76 23.47
N LEU A 32 -32.55 2.88 23.96
CA LEU A 32 -33.09 3.92 23.10
C LEU A 32 -31.98 4.32 22.12
N ILE A 33 -32.11 3.83 20.89
CA ILE A 33 -31.24 4.18 19.79
C ILE A 33 -31.48 5.69 19.57
N PRO A 34 -30.49 6.57 19.79
CA PRO A 34 -30.64 8.01 19.55
C PRO A 34 -31.16 8.23 18.13
N GLU A 35 -32.04 9.20 17.92
CA GLU A 35 -32.87 9.33 16.71
C GLU A 35 -32.07 9.21 15.39
N GLY A 36 -30.85 9.74 15.33
CA GLY A 36 -29.98 9.62 14.15
C GLY A 36 -29.51 8.20 13.81
N LEU A 37 -29.51 7.26 14.76
CA LEU A 37 -29.18 5.86 14.52
C LEU A 37 -30.41 5.03 14.08
N GLN A 38 -31.64 5.53 14.31
CA GLN A 38 -32.85 4.87 13.81
C GLN A 38 -32.92 4.96 12.29
N GLU A 39 -32.51 6.10 11.74
CA GLU A 39 -32.40 6.35 10.30
C GLU A 39 -31.42 5.37 9.62
N ILE A 40 -30.24 5.16 10.22
CA ILE A 40 -29.24 4.19 9.73
C ILE A 40 -29.78 2.75 9.73
N SER A 41 -30.59 2.38 10.72
CA SER A 41 -31.20 1.04 10.78
C SER A 41 -32.30 0.82 9.75
N SER A 42 -32.92 1.91 9.29
CA SER A 42 -34.00 1.91 8.30
C SER A 42 -33.52 1.91 6.86
N VAL A 43 -32.21 2.14 6.63
CA VAL A 43 -31.61 2.03 5.30
C VAL A 43 -31.77 0.59 4.81
N PRO A 44 -32.43 0.35 3.66
CA PRO A 44 -32.56 -0.98 3.12
C PRO A 44 -31.17 -1.55 2.83
N ARG A 45 -30.82 -2.64 3.52
CA ARG A 45 -29.65 -3.45 3.19
C ARG A 45 -29.91 -4.13 1.85
N MET A 46 -29.74 -3.37 0.77
CA MET A 46 -29.69 -3.93 -0.57
C MET A 46 -28.54 -4.95 -0.61
N PRO A 47 -28.67 -6.05 -1.38
CA PRO A 47 -27.53 -6.90 -1.68
C PRO A 47 -26.53 -6.04 -2.44
N SER A 48 -25.51 -5.58 -1.73
CA SER A 48 -24.37 -4.86 -2.28
C SER A 48 -23.19 -5.81 -2.20
N TRP A 49 -22.39 -5.85 -3.26
CA TRP A 49 -21.12 -6.56 -3.20
C TRP A 49 -20.27 -5.94 -2.11
N SER A 50 -19.75 -6.79 -1.23
CA SER A 50 -18.69 -6.40 -0.31
C SER A 50 -17.41 -6.12 -1.10
N LEU A 51 -16.54 -5.28 -0.55
CA LEU A 51 -15.22 -4.99 -1.15
C LEU A 51 -14.38 -6.27 -1.32
N GLN A 52 -14.59 -7.26 -0.44
CA GLN A 52 -13.95 -8.57 -0.53
C GLN A 52 -14.44 -9.37 -1.74
N GLU A 53 -15.75 -9.41 -1.97
CA GLU A 53 -16.35 -10.11 -3.12
C GLU A 53 -15.92 -9.48 -4.45
N LEU A 54 -15.83 -8.15 -4.52
CA LEU A 54 -15.37 -7.44 -5.71
C LEU A 54 -13.90 -7.76 -6.05
N HIS A 55 -13.05 -7.96 -5.04
CA HIS A 55 -11.65 -8.34 -5.24
C HIS A 55 -11.50 -9.84 -5.56
N GLN A 56 -12.44 -10.68 -5.14
CA GLN A 56 -12.37 -12.14 -5.30
C GLN A 56 -12.40 -12.56 -6.78
N GLU A 57 -13.18 -11.89 -7.62
CA GLU A 57 -13.32 -12.23 -9.05
C GLU A 57 -12.01 -12.09 -9.84
N HIS A 58 -11.14 -11.15 -9.45
CA HIS A 58 -9.90 -10.83 -10.14
C HIS A 58 -8.65 -11.56 -9.61
N ASN A 59 -8.75 -12.25 -8.47
CA ASN A 59 -7.62 -12.97 -7.85
C ASN A 59 -7.27 -14.30 -8.54
N THR A 60 -8.03 -14.71 -9.55
CA THR A 60 -7.87 -15.99 -10.25
C THR A 60 -6.84 -15.98 -11.38
N MET A 61 -5.81 -15.13 -11.31
CA MET A 61 -4.85 -14.97 -12.42
C MET A 61 -3.40 -15.22 -12.03
N GLU A 62 -2.80 -16.07 -12.88
CA GLU A 62 -1.39 -16.32 -13.19
C GLU A 62 -0.36 -15.43 -12.48
N SER A 63 0.61 -16.10 -11.83
CA SER A 63 1.73 -15.44 -11.19
C SER A 63 2.57 -14.70 -12.22
N VAL A 64 2.70 -13.38 -12.05
CA VAL A 64 3.39 -12.51 -13.01
C VAL A 64 4.87 -12.35 -12.65
N LEU A 65 5.21 -12.54 -11.38
CA LEU A 65 6.51 -12.21 -10.83
C LEU A 65 7.32 -13.47 -10.52
N THR A 66 8.48 -13.61 -11.14
CA THR A 66 9.46 -14.65 -10.80
C THR A 66 10.52 -14.12 -9.84
N GLU A 67 11.20 -15.01 -9.11
CA GLU A 67 12.30 -14.64 -8.22
C GLU A 67 13.42 -13.90 -8.94
N GLU A 68 13.74 -14.30 -10.16
CA GLU A 68 14.75 -13.66 -11.02
C GLU A 68 14.37 -12.20 -11.32
N LYS A 69 13.09 -11.93 -11.61
CA LYS A 69 12.59 -10.58 -11.87
C LYS A 69 12.55 -9.72 -10.62
N LEU A 70 12.28 -10.31 -9.46
CA LEU A 70 12.38 -9.61 -8.19
C LEU A 70 13.84 -9.23 -7.87
N ARG A 71 14.81 -10.09 -8.19
CA ARG A 71 16.24 -9.77 -8.02
C ARG A 71 16.70 -8.67 -8.98
N GLU A 72 16.29 -8.73 -10.24
CA GLU A 72 16.56 -7.68 -11.23
C GLU A 72 15.99 -6.32 -10.75
N LEU A 73 14.77 -6.31 -10.21
CA LEU A 73 14.17 -5.11 -9.63
C LEU A 73 14.98 -4.59 -8.43
N ALA A 74 15.45 -5.48 -7.57
CA ALA A 74 16.26 -5.12 -6.41
C ALA A 74 17.60 -4.47 -6.81
N GLU A 75 18.24 -5.00 -7.84
CA GLU A 75 19.48 -4.44 -8.42
C GLU A 75 19.25 -3.02 -8.97
N LEU A 76 18.14 -2.81 -9.69
CA LEU A 76 17.75 -1.50 -10.21
C LEU A 76 17.48 -0.49 -9.09
N CYS A 77 16.92 -0.95 -7.97
CA CYS A 77 16.68 -0.11 -6.80
C CYS A 77 17.91 0.02 -5.88
N HIS A 78 19.02 -0.62 -6.20
CA HIS A 78 20.22 -0.70 -5.35
C HIS A 78 19.91 -1.23 -3.93
N LEU A 79 19.01 -2.21 -3.84
CA LEU A 79 18.61 -2.87 -2.59
C LEU A 79 19.21 -4.26 -2.49
N HIS A 80 19.78 -4.57 -1.34
CA HIS A 80 20.21 -5.93 -1.01
C HIS A 80 19.05 -6.70 -0.38
N ILE A 81 18.79 -7.92 -0.87
CA ILE A 81 17.72 -8.80 -0.36
C ILE A 81 18.35 -10.13 0.06
N ASP A 82 18.13 -10.49 1.32
CA ASP A 82 18.50 -11.81 1.84
C ASP A 82 17.62 -12.90 1.21
N ASP A 83 18.22 -14.02 0.81
CA ASP A 83 17.50 -15.15 0.18
C ASP A 83 16.37 -15.71 1.06
N GLU A 84 16.49 -15.60 2.39
CA GLU A 84 15.47 -16.00 3.36
C GLU A 84 14.18 -15.17 3.27
N LYS A 85 14.30 -13.88 2.89
CA LYS A 85 13.17 -12.95 2.80
C LYS A 85 12.54 -12.92 1.42
N LEU A 86 13.25 -13.43 0.42
CA LEU A 86 12.81 -13.45 -0.98
C LEU A 86 11.41 -14.04 -1.19
N PRO A 87 11.05 -15.22 -0.65
CA PRO A 87 9.72 -15.80 -0.90
C PRO A 87 8.58 -15.00 -0.26
N GLY A 88 8.83 -14.37 0.88
CA GLY A 88 7.84 -13.47 1.52
C GLY A 88 7.62 -12.21 0.70
N LEU A 89 8.73 -11.58 0.28
CA LEU A 89 8.68 -10.36 -0.53
C LEU A 89 8.06 -10.60 -1.91
N LEU A 90 8.33 -11.76 -2.53
CA LEU A 90 7.72 -12.16 -3.80
C LEU A 90 6.19 -12.10 -3.70
N LYS A 91 5.62 -12.69 -2.64
CA LYS A 91 4.18 -12.69 -2.40
C LYS A 91 3.62 -11.29 -2.15
N ASP A 92 4.32 -10.49 -1.37
CA ASP A 92 3.86 -9.14 -1.02
C ASP A 92 3.87 -8.21 -2.25
N VAL A 93 4.93 -8.24 -3.05
CA VAL A 93 5.04 -7.46 -4.30
C VAL A 93 4.02 -7.96 -5.32
N GLU A 94 3.83 -9.27 -5.45
CA GLU A 94 2.81 -9.84 -6.33
C GLU A 94 1.40 -9.38 -5.94
N SER A 95 1.09 -9.33 -4.64
CA SER A 95 -0.19 -8.81 -4.15
C SER A 95 -0.39 -7.33 -4.50
N ILE A 96 0.67 -6.51 -4.45
CA ILE A 96 0.61 -5.10 -4.86
C ILE A 96 0.35 -5.00 -6.38
N ILE A 97 1.04 -5.80 -7.19
CA ILE A 97 0.88 -5.81 -8.66
C ILE A 97 -0.53 -6.28 -9.05
N GLN A 98 -1.10 -7.27 -8.35
CA GLN A 98 -2.47 -7.70 -8.60
C GLN A 98 -3.48 -6.58 -8.30
N CYS A 99 -3.26 -5.81 -7.23
CA CYS A 99 -4.08 -4.64 -6.91
C CYS A 99 -4.03 -3.57 -8.02
N THR A 100 -2.85 -3.32 -8.61
CA THR A 100 -2.74 -2.32 -9.70
C THR A 100 -3.41 -2.77 -10.99
N LYS A 101 -3.46 -4.08 -11.29
CA LYS A 101 -4.23 -4.61 -12.42
C LYS A 101 -5.72 -4.26 -12.30
N THR A 102 -6.30 -4.33 -11.10
CA THR A 102 -7.70 -3.92 -10.88
C THR A 102 -7.93 -2.46 -11.26
N ILE A 103 -6.98 -1.57 -10.96
CA ILE A 103 -7.04 -0.16 -11.35
C ILE A 103 -6.95 -0.01 -12.88
N GLN A 104 -6.08 -0.78 -13.53
CA GLN A 104 -5.91 -0.74 -15.00
C GLN A 104 -7.18 -1.17 -15.76
N ASN A 105 -7.97 -2.07 -15.16
CA ASN A 105 -9.23 -2.55 -15.73
C ASN A 105 -10.39 -1.55 -15.61
N MET A 106 -10.21 -0.43 -14.88
CA MET A 106 -11.25 0.58 -14.73
C MET A 106 -11.32 1.52 -15.94
N THR A 107 -12.53 1.90 -16.33
CA THR A 107 -12.73 2.92 -17.37
C THR A 107 -12.25 4.27 -16.86
N ILE A 108 -11.36 4.88 -17.63
CA ILE A 108 -10.82 6.20 -17.36
C ILE A 108 -11.88 7.26 -17.71
N ASN A 109 -12.13 8.21 -16.80
CA ASN A 109 -13.06 9.33 -17.04
C ASN A 109 -12.52 10.26 -18.13
N GLU A 110 -13.40 10.86 -18.94
CA GLU A 110 -13.04 11.77 -20.04
C GLU A 110 -12.23 13.01 -19.59
N ASN A 111 -12.30 13.38 -18.31
CA ASN A 111 -11.56 14.51 -17.73
C ASN A 111 -10.28 14.08 -16.96
N ILE A 112 -9.37 13.35 -17.62
CA ILE A 112 -8.06 12.99 -17.02
C ILE A 112 -7.10 14.16 -16.88
N ASN A 113 -7.29 15.20 -17.69
CA ASN A 113 -6.37 16.34 -17.74
C ASN A 113 -6.38 17.09 -16.40
N ASP A 114 -7.47 17.00 -15.65
CA ASP A 114 -7.60 17.55 -14.29
C ASP A 114 -6.81 16.80 -13.20
N VAL A 115 -6.30 15.59 -13.48
CA VAL A 115 -5.56 14.73 -12.52
C VAL A 115 -4.06 14.97 -12.57
N TYR A 116 -3.54 15.39 -13.73
CA TYR A 116 -2.15 15.83 -13.80
C TYR A 116 -1.97 17.05 -12.92
N ALA A 117 -0.73 17.30 -12.48
CA ALA A 117 -0.43 18.50 -11.72
C ALA A 117 -0.95 19.69 -12.51
N LYS A 118 -2.04 20.30 -12.02
CA LYS A 118 -2.51 21.62 -12.43
C LYS A 118 -1.45 22.60 -11.97
N SER A 119 -0.34 22.61 -12.68
CA SER A 119 0.56 23.73 -12.57
C SER A 119 -0.24 24.91 -13.09
N ASP A 120 -0.27 26.02 -12.36
CA ASP A 120 -0.90 27.26 -12.81
C ASP A 120 -0.42 27.71 -14.21
N PHE A 121 0.64 27.06 -14.74
CA PHE A 121 1.22 27.22 -16.05
C PHE A 121 0.42 26.64 -17.24
N ASP A 122 -0.66 25.89 -17.01
CA ASP A 122 -1.50 25.33 -18.11
C ASP A 122 -2.42 26.41 -18.73
N ASP A 123 -2.80 27.45 -17.97
CA ASP A 123 -3.63 28.58 -18.42
C ASP A 123 -2.84 29.70 -19.14
N GLY A 124 -1.77 29.33 -19.86
CA GLY A 124 -0.93 30.29 -20.59
C GLY A 124 0.03 31.10 -19.71
N ILE A 125 0.17 30.75 -18.43
CA ILE A 125 1.20 31.31 -17.55
C ILE A 125 2.53 30.66 -17.92
N VAL A 126 3.46 31.44 -18.44
CA VAL A 126 4.81 30.95 -18.80
C VAL A 126 5.55 30.57 -17.52
N ALA A 127 6.13 29.36 -17.47
CA ALA A 127 6.95 28.92 -16.36
C ALA A 127 8.08 29.93 -16.08
N PRO A 128 8.34 30.29 -14.81
CA PRO A 128 9.35 31.28 -14.48
C PRO A 128 10.73 30.78 -14.92
N LEU A 129 11.40 31.57 -15.76
CA LEU A 129 12.78 31.29 -16.16
C LEU A 129 13.71 31.63 -15.00
N ARG A 130 14.69 30.75 -14.74
CA ARG A 130 15.78 31.03 -13.81
C ARG A 130 16.67 32.12 -14.40
N ASN A 131 16.99 33.15 -13.62
CA ASN A 131 17.96 34.17 -14.01
C ASN A 131 19.35 33.53 -14.20
N ASP A 132 20.05 33.92 -15.27
CA ASP A 132 21.41 33.45 -15.55
C ASP A 132 22.44 34.25 -14.74
N VAL A 133 22.43 34.04 -13.42
CA VAL A 133 23.35 34.67 -12.47
C VAL A 133 24.04 33.58 -11.67
N VAL A 134 25.37 33.63 -11.62
CA VAL A 134 26.18 32.70 -10.82
C VAL A 134 26.08 33.11 -9.34
N THR A 135 25.47 32.25 -8.52
CA THR A 135 25.22 32.51 -7.09
C THR A 135 26.07 31.66 -6.14
N GLU A 136 26.79 30.66 -6.63
CA GLU A 136 27.44 29.62 -5.82
C GLU A 136 28.96 29.57 -6.01
N GLY A 137 29.70 29.27 -4.92
CA GLY A 137 31.15 29.11 -4.90
C GLY A 137 31.71 28.95 -3.47
N ASP A 138 32.91 28.38 -3.35
CA ASP A 138 33.71 28.25 -2.10
C ASP A 138 32.97 27.65 -0.87
N CYS A 139 31.95 26.82 -1.09
CA CYS A 139 31.10 26.26 -0.05
C CYS A 139 31.48 24.83 0.37
N VAL A 140 32.75 24.44 0.19
CA VAL A 140 33.18 23.03 0.33
C VAL A 140 32.91 22.49 1.73
N ASP A 141 33.15 23.28 2.77
CA ASP A 141 32.88 22.87 4.15
C ASP A 141 31.38 22.61 4.40
N GLN A 142 30.50 23.39 3.77
CA GLN A 142 29.04 23.22 3.88
C GLN A 142 28.56 21.97 3.16
N VAL A 143 29.06 21.73 1.95
CA VAL A 143 28.72 20.54 1.14
C VAL A 143 29.24 19.26 1.81
N MET A 144 30.42 19.30 2.42
CA MET A 144 31.06 18.15 3.08
C MET A 144 30.56 17.91 4.52
N ALA A 145 29.75 18.80 5.10
CA ALA A 145 29.34 18.70 6.50
C ALA A 145 28.57 17.40 6.82
N ASN A 146 27.77 16.92 5.86
CA ASN A 146 26.96 15.71 6.01
C ASN A 146 27.61 14.46 5.40
N ALA A 147 28.81 14.57 4.84
CA ALA A 147 29.50 13.44 4.22
C ALA A 147 29.93 12.44 5.29
N ALA A 148 29.52 11.17 5.14
CA ALA A 148 29.89 10.11 6.07
C ALA A 148 31.40 9.80 6.03
N GLU A 149 31.98 9.72 4.84
CA GLU A 149 33.40 9.51 4.61
C GLU A 149 33.93 10.52 3.59
N LYS A 150 35.06 11.15 3.89
CA LYS A 150 35.66 12.19 3.05
C LYS A 150 37.18 12.05 3.01
N SER A 151 37.75 12.29 1.83
CA SER A 151 39.18 12.36 1.62
C SER A 151 39.52 13.73 1.06
N GLY A 152 39.96 14.63 1.95
CA GLY A 152 40.15 16.04 1.61
C GLY A 152 38.85 16.69 1.15
N TYR A 153 38.82 17.17 -0.09
CA TYR A 153 37.66 17.82 -0.72
C TYR A 153 36.77 16.86 -1.53
N TYR A 154 36.96 15.55 -1.39
CA TYR A 154 36.27 14.53 -2.18
C TYR A 154 35.43 13.61 -1.30
N PHE A 155 34.26 13.20 -1.81
CA PHE A 155 33.51 12.09 -1.26
C PHE A 155 34.26 10.78 -1.51
N GLN A 156 34.46 10.01 -0.45
CA GLN A 156 35.10 8.71 -0.57
C GLN A 156 34.03 7.65 -0.85
N VAL A 157 34.24 6.87 -1.92
CA VAL A 157 33.32 5.79 -2.33
C VAL A 157 34.16 4.55 -2.66
N PRO A 158 33.73 3.34 -2.24
CA PRO A 158 34.41 2.11 -2.60
C PRO A 158 34.50 1.94 -4.11
N LYS A 159 35.70 1.60 -4.61
CA LYS A 159 35.87 1.23 -6.01
C LYS A 159 35.28 -0.16 -6.22
N VAL A 160 34.14 -0.23 -6.88
CA VAL A 160 33.55 -1.51 -7.29
C VAL A 160 34.29 -2.01 -8.53
N LEU A 161 35.03 -3.11 -8.39
CA LEU A 161 35.53 -3.87 -9.54
C LEU A 161 34.46 -4.91 -9.87
N GLN A 162 33.93 -4.87 -11.10
CA GLN A 162 32.99 -5.88 -11.57
C GLN A 162 33.72 -7.21 -11.75
N ASN A 163 33.11 -8.30 -11.28
CA ASN A 163 33.49 -9.68 -11.63
C ASN A 163 32.65 -10.15 -12.82
#